data_AF-A0A6A6AKV5-F1
#
_entry.id   AF-A0A6A6AKV5-F1
#
_cell.length_a   1.000
_cell.length_b   1.000
_cell.length_c   1.000
_cell.angle_alpha   90.00
_cell.angle_beta   90.00
_cell.angle_gamma   90.00
#
_symmetry.space_group_name_H-M   'P 1'
#
loop_
_entity.id
_entity.type
_entity.pdbx_description
1 polymer ?
#
loop_
_entity_poly.entity_id
_entity_poly.type
_entity_poly.pdbx_seq_one_letter_code
_entity_poly.pdbx_strand_id
1 'polypeptide(L)'
;MGEVFRLEAPRLEHMTLRGIDIDNILPIIDFNLSDLATLHITWTYGLLEENVLERLERFGPSLRTLTLHTLGVDPAIFDVMHVTSLERLCQACTQLQFFGYQIKGDDLAPSNWTGRGNEFLARLDPLKHLKDLRILHFRFPKLIEPPAYGDATNNGPNDITWEVQRFANAVFRYMDKHDMCPRLKGMIFGTHWNAQPGMDGEWCYPRHCFVKGHQTDALNRTMVVAVLVPPYMIRQLEPDCDLLDFDPESEWATE
;
A
#
# COMPACT_ATOMS: atom_id res chain seq x y z
N MET A 1 -13.88 -24.16 48.09
CA MET A 1 -12.98 -23.30 47.30
C MET A 1 -13.51 -23.30 45.89
N GLY A 2 -14.12 -22.20 45.45
CA GLY A 2 -14.68 -22.10 44.10
C GLY A 2 -13.59 -21.70 43.13
N GLU A 3 -13.39 -22.49 42.08
CA GLU A 3 -12.54 -22.11 40.95
C GLU A 3 -13.18 -20.92 40.24
N VAL A 4 -12.48 -19.79 40.25
CA VAL A 4 -12.82 -18.63 39.44
C VAL A 4 -12.27 -18.88 38.05
N PHE A 5 -13.12 -19.35 37.14
CA PHE A 5 -12.78 -19.37 35.72
C PHE A 5 -12.67 -17.93 35.23
N ARG A 6 -11.44 -17.48 34.91
CA ARG A 6 -11.24 -16.27 34.12
C ARG A 6 -11.54 -16.61 32.67
N LEU A 7 -12.62 -16.06 32.14
CA LEU A 7 -12.84 -15.95 30.70
C LEU A 7 -11.78 -14.97 30.17
N GLU A 8 -10.73 -15.49 29.56
CA GLU A 8 -9.84 -14.70 28.71
C GLU A 8 -10.62 -14.37 27.44
N ALA A 9 -10.95 -13.09 27.24
CA ALA A 9 -11.52 -12.65 25.98
C ALA A 9 -10.48 -12.89 24.87
N PRO A 10 -10.88 -13.47 23.71
CA PRO A 10 -9.95 -13.69 22.60
C PRO A 10 -9.34 -12.36 22.16
N ARG A 11 -8.01 -12.33 22.04
CA ARG A 11 -7.27 -11.17 21.52
C ARG A 11 -7.51 -11.07 20.02
N LEU A 12 -8.09 -9.97 19.57
CA LEU A 12 -8.29 -9.71 18.16
C LEU A 12 -7.04 -9.02 17.60
N GLU A 13 -6.17 -9.79 16.96
CA GLU A 13 -4.92 -9.27 16.38
C GLU A 13 -5.07 -8.82 14.92
N HIS A 14 -6.08 -9.35 14.21
CA HIS A 14 -6.32 -9.07 12.79
C HIS A 14 -7.75 -8.57 12.58
N MET A 15 -7.90 -7.48 11.84
CA MET A 15 -9.20 -6.93 11.47
C MET A 15 -9.21 -6.47 10.02
N THR A 16 -10.29 -6.82 9.32
CA THR A 16 -10.61 -6.29 8.00
C THR A 16 -11.94 -5.56 8.08
N LEU A 17 -11.94 -4.29 7.69
CA LEU A 17 -13.10 -3.41 7.67
C LEU A 17 -13.45 -3.08 6.23
N ARG A 18 -14.71 -3.32 5.86
CA ARG A 18 -15.26 -2.92 4.57
C ARG A 18 -16.53 -2.10 4.79
N GLY A 19 -16.53 -0.87 4.32
CA GLY A 19 -17.68 0.02 4.39
C GLY A 19 -18.05 0.56 3.01
N ILE A 20 -19.29 1.05 2.87
CA ILE A 20 -19.64 1.92 1.74
C ILE A 20 -19.05 3.31 1.96
N ASP A 21 -19.15 3.77 3.21
CA ASP A 21 -18.64 5.03 3.73
C ASP A 21 -17.63 4.72 4.84
N ILE A 22 -16.59 5.53 4.96
CA ILE A 22 -15.62 5.45 6.05
C ILE A 22 -16.29 5.72 7.41
N ASP A 23 -17.40 6.47 7.44
CA ASP A 23 -18.15 6.68 8.68
C ASP A 23 -18.78 5.39 9.22
N ASN A 24 -19.15 4.45 8.33
CA ASN A 24 -19.78 3.20 8.73
C ASN A 24 -18.81 2.24 9.45
N ILE A 25 -17.50 2.42 9.27
CA ILE A 25 -16.50 1.57 9.95
C ILE A 25 -16.09 2.15 11.30
N LEU A 26 -16.33 3.44 11.56
CA LEU A 26 -15.91 4.14 12.78
C LEU A 26 -16.41 3.48 14.08
N PRO A 27 -17.67 3.02 14.20
CA PRO A 27 -18.13 2.40 15.44
C PRO A 27 -17.38 1.10 15.79
N ILE A 28 -16.85 0.40 14.78
CA ILE A 28 -16.07 -0.83 14.97
C ILE A 28 -14.64 -0.50 15.43
N ILE A 29 -14.12 0.62 14.95
CA ILE A 29 -12.80 1.15 15.35
C ILE A 29 -12.85 1.69 16.80
N ASP A 30 -14.02 2.04 17.34
CA ASP A 30 -14.15 2.52 18.72
C ASP A 30 -14.10 1.39 19.78
N PHE A 31 -14.03 0.12 19.39
CA PHE A 31 -13.75 -0.97 20.33
C PHE A 31 -12.30 -0.89 20.86
N ASN A 32 -12.09 -1.23 22.13
CA ASN A 32 -10.75 -1.26 22.73
C ASN A 32 -9.97 -2.50 22.24
N LEU A 33 -9.27 -2.35 21.12
CA LEU A 33 -8.48 -3.38 20.46
C LEU A 33 -6.99 -3.12 20.67
N SER A 34 -6.54 -3.12 21.93
CA SER A 34 -5.15 -2.82 22.30
C SER A 34 -4.13 -3.79 21.68
N ASP A 35 -4.57 -4.98 21.28
CA ASP A 35 -3.73 -6.03 20.69
C ASP A 35 -3.81 -6.07 19.16
N LEU A 36 -4.49 -5.11 18.52
CA LEU A 36 -4.64 -5.09 17.06
C LEU A 36 -3.28 -4.85 16.39
N ALA A 37 -2.80 -5.85 15.66
CA ALA A 37 -1.53 -5.83 14.94
C ALA A 37 -1.74 -5.59 13.44
N THR A 38 -2.85 -6.07 12.88
CA THR A 38 -3.17 -5.98 11.46
C THR A 38 -4.52 -5.32 11.25
N LEU A 39 -4.54 -4.25 10.44
CA LEU A 39 -5.75 -3.56 10.06
C LEU A 39 -5.82 -3.33 8.56
N HIS A 40 -6.84 -3.90 7.92
CA HIS A 40 -7.16 -3.66 6.53
C HIS A 40 -8.45 -2.86 6.43
N ILE A 41 -8.41 -1.72 5.74
CA ILE A 41 -9.57 -0.84 5.58
C ILE A 41 -9.87 -0.64 4.11
N THR A 42 -11.13 -0.86 3.75
CA THR A 42 -11.67 -0.62 2.42
C THR A 42 -12.99 0.13 2.50
N TRP A 43 -13.13 1.18 1.69
CA TRP A 43 -14.36 1.96 1.59
C TRP A 43 -14.65 2.35 0.15
N THR A 44 -15.85 2.86 -0.17
CA THR A 44 -16.23 3.16 -1.56
C THR A 44 -16.17 4.65 -1.89
N TYR A 45 -16.40 5.54 -0.93
CA TYR A 45 -16.44 6.98 -1.23
C TYR A 45 -15.81 7.81 -0.12
N GLY A 46 -15.19 8.91 -0.51
CA GLY A 46 -14.66 9.90 0.42
C GLY A 46 -13.17 9.73 0.73
N LEU A 47 -12.61 10.78 1.34
CA LEU A 47 -11.22 10.81 1.77
C LEU A 47 -11.08 10.09 3.10
N LEU A 48 -9.86 9.73 3.47
CA LEU A 48 -9.61 9.40 4.87
C LEU A 48 -9.83 10.66 5.73
N GLU A 49 -10.96 10.69 6.43
CA GLU A 49 -11.34 11.82 7.27
C GLU A 49 -10.52 11.90 8.58
N GLU A 50 -10.44 13.09 9.16
CA GLU A 50 -9.66 13.35 10.38
C GLU A 50 -10.12 12.51 11.58
N ASN A 51 -11.42 12.23 11.67
CA ASN A 51 -12.04 11.38 12.69
C ASN A 51 -11.58 9.90 12.60
N VAL A 52 -11.22 9.41 11.41
CA VAL A 52 -10.67 8.06 11.20
C VAL A 52 -9.20 8.06 11.58
N LEU A 53 -8.46 9.08 11.16
CA LEU A 53 -7.04 9.26 11.54
C LEU A 53 -6.88 9.27 13.05
N GLU A 54 -7.65 10.08 13.78
CA GLU A 54 -7.63 10.14 15.25
C GLU A 54 -7.80 8.78 15.93
N ARG A 55 -8.57 7.89 15.30
CA ARG A 55 -8.77 6.54 15.83
C ARG A 55 -7.65 5.59 15.45
N LEU A 56 -7.15 5.66 14.22
CA LEU A 56 -5.97 4.92 13.79
C LEU A 56 -4.76 5.24 14.68
N GLU A 57 -4.63 6.49 15.13
CA GLU A 57 -3.58 6.90 16.06
C GLU A 57 -3.62 6.13 17.39
N ARG A 58 -4.80 5.70 17.85
CA ARG A 58 -4.95 4.91 19.08
C ARG A 58 -4.35 3.50 18.93
N PHE A 59 -4.42 2.93 17.73
CA PHE A 59 -3.84 1.63 17.39
C PHE A 59 -2.39 1.73 16.89
N GLY A 60 -1.93 2.93 16.53
CA GLY A 60 -0.61 3.15 15.95
C GLY A 60 0.54 2.44 16.68
N PRO A 61 0.60 2.44 18.03
CA PRO A 61 1.66 1.75 18.76
C PRO A 61 1.68 0.22 18.62
N SER A 62 0.53 -0.41 18.33
CA SER A 62 0.41 -1.88 18.20
C SER A 62 0.40 -2.36 16.75
N LEU A 63 0.01 -1.50 15.81
CA LEU A 63 -0.11 -1.84 14.39
C LEU A 63 1.25 -2.15 13.75
N ARG A 64 1.31 -3.33 13.12
CA ARG A 64 2.40 -3.81 12.26
C ARG A 64 2.01 -3.80 10.78
N THR A 65 0.75 -4.10 10.49
CA THR A 65 0.18 -4.01 9.15
C THR A 65 -0.94 -2.98 9.12
N LEU A 66 -0.86 -2.05 8.18
CA LEU A 66 -1.97 -1.19 7.83
C LEU A 66 -2.18 -1.18 6.31
N THR A 67 -3.41 -1.40 5.86
CA THR A 67 -3.77 -1.17 4.46
C THR A 67 -4.98 -0.28 4.32
N LEU A 68 -4.91 0.66 3.39
CA LEU A 68 -5.96 1.63 3.09
C LEU A 68 -6.28 1.60 1.60
N HIS A 69 -7.54 1.41 1.25
CA HIS A 69 -7.96 1.31 -0.14
C HIS A 69 -9.38 1.86 -0.35
N THR A 70 -9.58 2.58 -1.44
CA THR A 70 -10.89 3.12 -1.80
C THR A 70 -11.36 2.54 -3.14
N LEU A 71 -12.56 1.99 -3.15
CA LEU A 71 -13.21 1.35 -4.30
C LEU A 71 -14.06 2.35 -5.06
N GLY A 72 -14.20 2.21 -6.38
CA GLY A 72 -15.24 2.94 -7.12
C GLY A 72 -15.03 4.46 -7.25
N VAL A 73 -13.86 4.97 -6.89
CA VAL A 73 -13.48 6.36 -7.14
C VAL A 73 -12.53 6.41 -8.33
N ASP A 74 -12.70 7.42 -9.19
CA ASP A 74 -11.78 7.69 -10.30
C ASP A 74 -10.37 8.00 -9.77
N PRO A 75 -9.37 7.12 -9.99
CA PRO A 75 -8.01 7.35 -9.51
C PRO A 75 -7.32 8.53 -10.19
N ALA A 76 -7.79 8.99 -11.36
CA ALA A 76 -7.21 10.15 -12.01
C ALA A 76 -7.38 11.42 -11.16
N ILE A 77 -8.41 11.46 -10.29
CA ILE A 77 -8.81 12.67 -9.57
C ILE A 77 -8.53 12.53 -8.07
N PHE A 78 -8.56 11.31 -7.54
CA PHE A 78 -8.73 11.12 -6.10
C PHE A 78 -7.50 10.60 -5.36
N ASP A 79 -7.05 11.37 -4.36
CA ASP A 79 -6.07 10.89 -3.38
C ASP A 79 -6.80 10.11 -2.31
N VAL A 80 -6.24 9.02 -1.83
CA VAL A 80 -6.77 8.40 -0.62
C VAL A 80 -6.46 9.25 0.60
N MET A 81 -5.34 10.00 0.56
CA MET A 81 -4.82 10.67 1.73
C MET A 81 -4.01 11.92 1.36
N HIS A 82 -4.31 13.04 2.02
CA HIS A 82 -3.45 14.22 1.95
C HIS A 82 -2.09 13.96 2.61
N VAL A 83 -1.04 14.63 2.13
CA VAL A 83 0.32 14.46 2.68
C VAL A 83 0.40 14.75 4.19
N THR A 84 -0.38 15.69 4.69
CA THR A 84 -0.47 16.03 6.12
C THR A 84 -1.09 14.91 6.94
N SER A 85 -2.12 14.26 6.40
CA SER A 85 -2.76 13.09 7.00
C SER A 85 -1.82 11.89 7.00
N LEU A 86 -1.02 11.71 5.93
CA LEU A 86 -0.01 10.67 5.85
C LEU A 86 1.13 10.88 6.86
N GLU A 87 1.61 12.12 7.00
CA GLU A 87 2.58 12.51 8.03
C GLU A 87 2.07 12.14 9.42
N ARG A 88 0.85 12.56 9.75
CA ARG A 88 0.20 12.30 11.04
C ARG A 88 0.07 10.79 11.31
N LEU A 89 -0.41 10.03 10.33
CA LEU A 89 -0.53 8.58 10.42
C LEU A 89 0.83 7.90 10.66
N CYS A 90 1.86 8.29 9.90
CA CYS A 90 3.20 7.70 10.02
C CYS A 90 3.88 8.03 11.36
N GLN A 91 3.61 9.22 11.92
CA GLN A 91 4.09 9.60 13.24
C GLN A 91 3.41 8.79 14.36
N ALA A 92 2.15 8.41 14.19
CA ALA A 92 1.44 7.61 15.17
C ALA A 92 1.75 6.10 15.05
N CYS A 93 1.91 5.60 13.83
CA CYS A 93 2.07 4.17 13.54
C CYS A 93 3.53 3.78 13.31
N THR A 94 4.44 4.20 14.19
CA THR A 94 5.90 4.04 13.99
C THR A 94 6.39 2.58 13.91
N GLN A 95 5.57 1.63 14.41
CA GLN A 95 5.88 0.20 14.42
C GLN A 95 5.45 -0.54 13.15
N LEU A 96 4.89 0.17 12.16
CA LEU A 96 4.47 -0.45 10.90
C LEU A 96 5.64 -1.11 10.19
N GLN A 97 5.45 -2.38 9.85
CA GLN A 97 6.35 -3.21 9.05
C GLN A 97 5.81 -3.37 7.64
N PHE A 98 4.49 -3.36 7.49
CA PHE A 98 3.79 -3.57 6.24
C PHE A 98 2.77 -2.45 6.05
N PHE A 99 2.97 -1.62 5.04
CA PHE A 99 2.07 -0.51 4.77
C PHE A 99 1.59 -0.56 3.32
N GLY A 100 0.28 -0.59 3.15
CA GLY A 100 -0.35 -0.53 1.84
C GLY A 100 -1.27 0.66 1.74
N TYR A 101 -1.12 1.48 0.71
CA TYR A 101 -2.11 2.51 0.43
C TYR A 101 -2.25 2.73 -1.07
N GLN A 102 -3.40 3.23 -1.46
CA GLN A 102 -3.67 3.52 -2.85
C GLN A 102 -3.11 4.88 -3.27
N ILE A 103 -2.48 4.89 -4.45
CA ILE A 103 -1.93 6.09 -5.08
C ILE A 103 -2.87 6.59 -6.19
N LYS A 104 -2.67 7.83 -6.62
CA LYS A 104 -3.41 8.43 -7.74
C LYS A 104 -2.94 7.87 -9.08
N GLY A 105 -3.80 7.95 -10.09
CA GLY A 105 -3.45 7.65 -11.48
C GLY A 105 -2.24 8.45 -11.95
N ASP A 106 -2.26 9.76 -11.68
CA ASP A 106 -1.20 10.68 -12.06
C ASP A 106 0.14 10.37 -11.38
N ASP A 107 0.16 9.69 -10.23
CA ASP A 107 1.41 9.37 -9.51
C ASP A 107 2.33 8.45 -10.34
N LEU A 108 1.78 7.73 -11.32
CA LEU A 108 2.55 6.92 -12.25
C LEU A 108 3.20 7.71 -13.39
N ALA A 109 2.73 8.92 -13.69
CA ALA A 109 3.28 9.71 -14.78
C ALA A 109 4.77 9.98 -14.55
N PRO A 110 5.68 9.67 -15.50
CA PRO A 110 7.13 9.85 -15.30
C PRO A 110 7.55 11.24 -14.85
N SER A 111 6.81 12.28 -15.24
CA SER A 111 7.04 13.66 -14.78
C SER A 111 7.01 13.82 -13.26
N ASN A 112 6.24 12.97 -12.56
CA ASN A 112 6.01 13.07 -11.11
C ASN A 112 7.11 12.40 -10.28
N TRP A 113 8.00 11.62 -10.89
CA TRP A 113 9.11 10.92 -10.21
C TRP A 113 10.46 10.96 -10.94
N THR A 114 10.56 11.59 -12.12
CA THR A 114 11.83 11.84 -12.83
C THR A 114 12.18 13.32 -13.02
N GLY A 115 11.25 14.23 -12.76
CA GLY A 115 11.35 15.66 -13.08
C GLY A 115 11.93 16.55 -11.98
N ARG A 116 11.92 17.88 -12.18
CA ARG A 116 12.28 18.85 -11.14
C ARG A 116 11.19 19.04 -10.07
N GLY A 117 9.94 18.70 -10.40
CA GLY A 117 8.81 18.79 -9.47
C GLY A 117 8.79 17.66 -8.44
N ASN A 118 9.08 16.41 -8.87
CA ASN A 118 9.11 15.21 -8.03
C ASN A 118 7.98 15.15 -6.99
N GLU A 119 6.78 15.59 -7.38
CA GLU A 119 5.68 15.86 -6.45
C GLU A 119 5.24 14.58 -5.74
N PHE A 120 5.22 13.46 -6.46
CA PHE A 120 4.95 12.16 -5.86
C PHE A 120 6.04 11.73 -4.87
N LEU A 121 7.32 11.84 -5.24
CA LEU A 121 8.41 11.44 -4.36
C LEU A 121 8.44 12.29 -3.08
N ALA A 122 8.20 13.60 -3.19
CA ALA A 122 8.08 14.48 -2.03
C ALA A 122 6.90 14.10 -1.11
N ARG A 123 5.80 13.58 -1.67
CA ARG A 123 4.68 13.03 -0.87
C ARG A 123 5.05 11.79 -0.07
N LEU A 124 6.18 11.12 -0.37
CA LEU A 124 6.67 9.98 0.40
C LEU A 124 7.41 10.40 1.67
N ASP A 125 7.82 11.66 1.83
CA ASP A 125 8.58 12.16 2.98
C ASP A 125 8.03 11.72 4.36
N PRO A 126 6.71 11.68 4.59
CA PRO A 126 6.11 11.08 5.77
C PRO A 126 6.60 9.69 6.17
N LEU A 127 6.93 8.84 5.19
CA LEU A 127 7.38 7.48 5.45
C LEU A 127 8.71 7.44 6.23
N LYS A 128 9.45 8.55 6.30
CA LYS A 128 10.68 8.66 7.10
C LYS A 128 10.49 8.28 8.58
N HIS A 129 9.27 8.39 9.11
CA HIS A 129 8.92 8.02 10.48
C HIS A 129 8.77 6.51 10.69
N LEU A 130 8.53 5.75 9.62
CA LEU A 130 8.34 4.30 9.66
C LEU A 130 9.70 3.57 9.55
N LYS A 131 10.50 3.62 10.61
CA LYS A 131 11.85 3.04 10.61
C LYS A 131 11.85 1.52 10.47
N ASP A 132 10.77 0.87 10.90
CA ASP A 132 10.59 -0.57 10.81
C ASP A 132 9.88 -1.05 9.55
N LEU A 133 9.51 -0.15 8.63
CA LEU A 133 8.84 -0.51 7.39
C LEU A 133 9.70 -1.44 6.54
N ARG A 134 9.15 -2.59 6.15
CA ARG A 134 9.82 -3.65 5.39
C ARG A 134 9.22 -3.86 4.01
N ILE A 135 7.89 -3.80 3.89
CA ILE A 135 7.18 -3.90 2.60
C ILE A 135 6.22 -2.72 2.45
N LEU A 136 6.33 -2.03 1.31
CA LEU A 136 5.42 -0.96 0.90
C LEU A 136 4.56 -1.43 -0.27
N HIS A 137 3.26 -1.27 -0.19
CA HIS A 137 2.33 -1.66 -1.26
C HIS A 137 1.60 -0.44 -1.80
N PHE A 138 1.90 -0.07 -3.04
CA PHE A 138 1.13 0.91 -3.77
C PHE A 138 -0.02 0.21 -4.50
N ARG A 139 -1.23 0.41 -3.99
CA ARG A 139 -2.45 -0.08 -4.63
C ARG A 139 -2.84 0.87 -5.75
N PHE A 140 -3.33 0.30 -6.84
CA PHE A 140 -3.84 1.05 -7.97
C PHE A 140 -5.22 0.48 -8.30
N PRO A 141 -6.29 1.28 -8.30
CA PRO A 141 -7.63 0.74 -8.36
C PRO A 141 -7.99 0.30 -9.79
N LYS A 142 -9.06 -0.49 -9.92
CA LYS A 142 -9.67 -0.78 -11.22
C LYS A 142 -10.12 0.51 -11.89
N LEU A 143 -9.87 0.56 -13.18
CA LEU A 143 -10.24 1.64 -14.07
C LEU A 143 -11.29 1.15 -15.07
N ILE A 144 -12.24 2.01 -15.42
CA ILE A 144 -13.22 1.72 -16.50
C ILE A 144 -12.57 1.91 -17.88
N GLU A 145 -11.48 2.68 -17.95
CA GLU A 145 -10.71 2.90 -19.16
C GLU A 145 -9.21 2.91 -18.83
N PRO A 146 -8.33 2.38 -19.69
CA PRO A 146 -6.91 2.41 -19.43
C PRO A 146 -6.43 3.88 -19.29
N PRO A 147 -5.49 4.16 -18.38
CA PRO A 147 -5.10 5.53 -18.07
C PRO A 147 -4.55 6.23 -19.32
N ALA A 148 -4.91 7.50 -19.49
CA ALA A 148 -4.45 8.31 -20.62
C ALA A 148 -2.93 8.55 -20.64
N TYR A 149 -2.23 8.24 -19.54
CA TYR A 149 -0.81 8.47 -19.35
C TYR A 149 0.02 7.21 -19.58
N GLY A 150 0.96 7.32 -20.51
CA GLY A 150 1.77 6.21 -21.00
C GLY A 150 1.14 5.61 -22.25
N ASP A 151 1.98 5.23 -23.21
CA ASP A 151 1.59 4.45 -24.39
C ASP A 151 1.05 3.04 -24.00
N ALA A 152 0.82 2.78 -22.70
CA ALA A 152 0.35 1.55 -22.08
C ALA A 152 -0.97 1.04 -22.67
N THR A 153 -1.79 1.91 -23.25
CA THR A 153 -3.05 1.54 -23.92
C THR A 153 -2.82 0.84 -25.26
N ASN A 154 -1.66 1.02 -25.89
CA ASN A 154 -1.23 0.35 -27.12
C ASN A 154 -0.16 -0.73 -26.90
N ASN A 155 0.31 -0.86 -25.66
CA ASN A 155 1.55 -1.54 -25.33
C ASN A 155 1.29 -2.84 -24.54
N GLY A 156 2.08 -3.86 -24.82
CA GLY A 156 1.86 -5.20 -24.25
C GLY A 156 2.16 -5.26 -22.75
N PRO A 157 1.87 -6.40 -22.08
CA PRO A 157 2.16 -6.61 -20.66
C PRO A 157 3.60 -6.26 -20.24
N ASN A 158 4.57 -6.46 -21.14
CA ASN A 158 5.98 -6.17 -20.90
C ASN A 158 6.25 -4.67 -20.66
N ASP A 159 5.52 -3.79 -21.34
CA ASP A 159 5.71 -2.34 -21.23
C ASP A 159 5.16 -1.82 -19.90
N ILE A 160 4.05 -2.39 -19.43
CA ILE A 160 3.50 -2.13 -18.09
C ILE A 160 4.53 -2.54 -17.03
N THR A 161 5.07 -3.76 -17.12
CA THR A 161 6.10 -4.24 -16.20
C THR A 161 7.32 -3.32 -16.19
N TRP A 162 7.78 -2.88 -17.37
CA TRP A 162 8.91 -1.97 -17.50
C TRP A 162 8.65 -0.62 -16.82
N GLU A 163 7.50 0.01 -17.08
CA GLU A 163 7.14 1.30 -16.45
C GLU A 163 7.02 1.18 -14.93
N VAL A 164 6.34 0.14 -14.44
CA VAL A 164 6.22 -0.11 -12.99
C VAL A 164 7.59 -0.37 -12.36
N GLN A 165 8.51 -1.06 -13.05
CA GLN A 165 9.88 -1.24 -12.57
C GLN A 165 10.65 0.08 -12.52
N ARG A 166 10.49 0.98 -13.50
CA ARG A 166 11.09 2.33 -13.47
C ARG A 166 10.57 3.16 -12.30
N PHE A 167 9.26 3.12 -12.06
CA PHE A 167 8.63 3.73 -10.89
C PHE A 167 9.21 3.16 -9.58
N ALA A 168 9.29 1.84 -9.46
CA ALA A 168 9.88 1.16 -8.29
C ALA A 168 11.34 1.56 -8.04
N ASN A 169 12.14 1.66 -9.12
CA ASN A 169 13.51 2.16 -9.05
C ASN A 169 13.57 3.59 -8.51
N ALA A 170 12.68 4.48 -8.96
CA ALA A 170 12.63 5.86 -8.49
C ALA A 170 12.29 5.95 -7.01
N VAL A 171 11.28 5.21 -6.55
CA VAL A 171 10.90 5.12 -5.14
C VAL A 171 12.06 4.62 -4.29
N PHE A 172 12.64 3.46 -4.62
CA PHE A 172 13.73 2.91 -3.81
C PHE A 172 14.96 3.83 -3.77
N ARG A 173 15.33 4.47 -4.90
CA ARG A 173 16.43 5.43 -4.92
C ARG A 173 16.15 6.67 -4.10
N TYR A 174 14.91 7.18 -4.15
CA TYR A 174 14.51 8.33 -3.34
C TYR A 174 14.61 8.00 -1.86
N MET A 175 13.99 6.90 -1.43
CA MET A 175 14.00 6.49 -0.02
C MET A 175 15.43 6.20 0.47
N ASP A 176 16.26 5.54 -0.34
CA ASP A 176 17.65 5.25 0.01
C ASP A 176 18.50 6.53 0.13
N LYS A 177 18.39 7.44 -0.83
CA LYS A 177 19.13 8.71 -0.83
C LYS A 177 18.78 9.60 0.38
N HIS A 178 17.56 9.48 0.89
CA HIS A 178 17.04 10.28 2.00
C HIS A 178 17.04 9.52 3.35
N ASP A 179 17.70 8.36 3.44
CA ASP A 179 17.77 7.52 4.65
C ASP A 179 16.39 7.20 5.26
N MET A 180 15.40 6.98 4.39
CA MET A 180 14.02 6.66 4.75
C MET A 180 13.84 5.14 4.80
N CYS A 181 13.12 4.66 5.82
CA CYS A 181 12.78 3.24 5.99
C CYS A 181 13.99 2.31 5.77
N PRO A 182 15.02 2.35 6.63
CA PRO A 182 16.26 1.60 6.41
C PRO A 182 16.06 0.07 6.35
N ARG A 183 14.91 -0.43 6.84
CA ARG A 183 14.53 -1.83 6.81
C ARG A 183 13.66 -2.21 5.60
N LEU A 184 13.41 -1.28 4.67
CA LEU A 184 12.60 -1.53 3.48
C LEU A 184 13.31 -2.55 2.58
N LYS A 185 12.68 -3.70 2.41
CA LYS A 185 13.18 -4.83 1.62
C LYS A 185 12.44 -5.00 0.31
N GLY A 186 11.17 -4.62 0.23
CA GLY A 186 10.36 -4.88 -0.95
C GLY A 186 9.24 -3.88 -1.16
N MET A 187 8.73 -3.90 -2.39
CA MET A 187 7.61 -3.09 -2.84
C MET A 187 6.64 -3.95 -3.63
N ILE A 188 5.35 -3.78 -3.38
CA ILE A 188 4.27 -4.39 -4.17
C ILE A 188 3.57 -3.26 -4.92
N PHE A 189 3.22 -3.50 -6.18
CA PHE A 189 2.48 -2.55 -7.00
C PHE A 189 1.25 -3.22 -7.62
N GLY A 190 0.13 -2.52 -7.67
CA GLY A 190 -1.11 -2.99 -8.30
C GLY A 190 -1.94 -3.93 -7.42
N THR A 191 -2.88 -4.65 -8.02
CA THR A 191 -3.81 -5.57 -7.35
C THR A 191 -3.76 -6.97 -7.99
N HIS A 192 -4.24 -7.99 -7.27
CA HIS A 192 -4.37 -9.33 -7.81
C HIS A 192 -5.60 -9.37 -8.71
N TRP A 193 -5.38 -9.23 -10.01
CA TRP A 193 -6.43 -9.30 -10.99
C TRP A 193 -6.45 -10.66 -11.68
N ASN A 194 -7.59 -11.33 -11.62
CA ASN A 194 -7.94 -12.42 -12.52
C ASN A 194 -8.94 -11.84 -13.53
N ALA A 195 -8.53 -11.68 -14.80
CA ALA A 195 -9.44 -11.20 -15.83
C ALA A 195 -10.56 -12.22 -15.98
N GLN A 196 -11.77 -11.83 -15.56
CA GLN A 196 -12.93 -12.67 -15.85
C GLN A 196 -13.24 -12.56 -17.35
N PRO A 197 -13.42 -13.68 -18.06
CA PRO A 197 -13.85 -13.66 -19.44
C PRO A 197 -15.21 -12.95 -19.53
N GLY A 198 -15.28 -11.78 -20.18
CA GLY A 198 -16.53 -11.05 -20.44
C GLY A 198 -16.69 -9.70 -19.73
N MET A 199 -15.75 -9.27 -18.88
CA MET A 199 -15.69 -7.88 -18.41
C MET A 199 -14.91 -7.02 -19.42
N ASP A 200 -15.52 -6.78 -20.59
CA ASP A 200 -14.97 -5.88 -21.60
C ASP A 200 -14.98 -4.44 -21.05
N GLY A 201 -13.79 -3.85 -20.87
CA GLY A 201 -13.62 -2.43 -20.56
C GLY A 201 -12.81 -2.15 -19.30
N GLU A 202 -12.86 -3.01 -18.28
CA GLU A 202 -12.13 -2.74 -17.05
C GLU A 202 -10.61 -2.98 -17.20
N TRP A 203 -9.81 -2.06 -16.69
CA TRP A 203 -8.35 -2.09 -16.71
C TRP A 203 -7.77 -2.07 -15.30
N CYS A 204 -6.67 -2.78 -15.07
CA CYS A 204 -5.87 -2.62 -13.85
C CYS A 204 -4.38 -2.78 -14.15
N TYR A 205 -3.58 -2.39 -13.16
CA TYR A 205 -2.20 -2.81 -13.11
C TYR A 205 -2.10 -4.16 -12.41
N PRO A 206 -1.61 -5.21 -13.09
CA PRO A 206 -1.42 -6.50 -12.45
C PRO A 206 -0.39 -6.37 -11.33
N ARG A 207 -0.53 -7.24 -10.33
CA ARG A 207 0.39 -7.25 -9.19
C ARG A 207 1.83 -7.52 -9.61
N HIS A 208 2.70 -6.55 -9.34
CA HIS A 208 4.15 -6.70 -9.48
C HIS A 208 4.81 -6.64 -8.10
N CYS A 209 5.79 -7.52 -7.87
CA CYS A 209 6.56 -7.54 -6.63
C CYS A 209 8.02 -7.24 -6.93
N PHE A 210 8.61 -6.34 -6.16
CA PHE A 210 10.01 -5.95 -6.30
C PHE A 210 10.75 -6.11 -4.98
N VAL A 211 11.97 -6.60 -5.05
CA VAL A 211 12.91 -6.60 -3.92
C VAL A 211 13.96 -5.52 -4.14
N LYS A 212 14.32 -4.82 -3.06
CA LYS A 212 15.40 -3.82 -3.05
C LYS A 212 16.73 -4.54 -3.27
N GLY A 213 17.35 -4.30 -4.42
CA GLY A 213 18.67 -4.78 -4.79
C GLY A 213 19.68 -3.65 -4.90
N HIS A 214 20.95 -4.02 -5.06
CA HIS A 214 22.04 -3.09 -5.34
C HIS A 214 22.76 -3.56 -6.60
N GLN A 215 23.03 -2.62 -7.51
CA GLN A 215 23.80 -2.86 -8.71
C GLN A 215 25.02 -1.94 -8.71
N THR A 216 26.19 -2.52 -8.98
CA THR A 216 27.43 -1.77 -9.16
C THR A 216 27.70 -1.61 -10.65
N ASP A 217 27.91 -0.38 -11.10
CA ASP A 217 28.24 -0.11 -12.51
C ASP A 217 29.74 -0.27 -12.81
N ALA A 218 30.12 -0.10 -14.08
CA ALA A 218 31.51 -0.22 -14.54
C ALA A 218 32.47 0.83 -13.93
N LEU A 219 31.93 1.89 -13.29
CA LEU A 219 32.69 2.92 -12.58
C LEU A 219 32.72 2.65 -11.06
N ASN A 220 32.34 1.45 -10.64
CA ASN A 220 32.26 1.02 -9.24
C ASN A 220 31.28 1.86 -8.39
N ARG A 221 30.29 2.49 -9.01
CA ARG A 221 29.21 3.19 -8.30
C ARG A 221 28.09 2.20 -8.00
N THR A 222 27.70 2.11 -6.74
CA THR A 222 26.56 1.28 -6.33
C THR A 222 25.28 2.11 -6.32
N MET A 223 24.24 1.59 -6.96
CA MET A 223 22.91 2.18 -6.95
C MET A 223 21.86 1.17 -6.53
N VAL A 224 20.81 1.66 -5.88
CA VAL A 224 19.64 0.84 -5.57
C VAL A 224 18.81 0.60 -6.83
N VAL A 225 18.35 -0.64 -6.96
CA VAL A 225 17.50 -1.10 -8.05
C VAL A 225 16.34 -1.95 -7.52
N ALA A 226 15.20 -1.89 -8.22
CA ALA A 226 14.07 -2.76 -8.01
C ALA A 226 14.24 -4.04 -8.86
N VAL A 227 14.37 -5.17 -8.19
CA VAL A 227 14.45 -6.50 -8.84
C VAL A 227 13.06 -7.11 -8.85
N LEU A 228 12.49 -7.30 -10.04
CA LEU A 228 11.19 -7.97 -10.19
C LEU A 228 11.30 -9.43 -9.70
N VAL A 229 10.38 -9.84 -8.84
CA VAL A 229 10.30 -11.18 -8.29
C VAL A 229 8.87 -11.71 -8.34
N PRO A 230 8.68 -13.03 -8.38
CA PRO A 230 7.36 -13.61 -8.20
C PRO A 230 6.84 -13.39 -6.75
N PRO A 231 5.51 -13.34 -6.53
CA PRO A 231 4.94 -13.04 -5.21
C PRO A 231 5.40 -13.95 -4.07
N TYR A 232 5.67 -15.23 -4.34
CA TYR A 232 6.12 -16.17 -3.31
C TYR A 232 7.48 -15.77 -2.70
N MET A 233 8.33 -15.03 -3.42
CA MET A 233 9.61 -14.56 -2.89
C MET A 233 9.44 -13.49 -1.82
N ILE A 234 8.39 -12.66 -1.90
CA ILE A 234 8.06 -11.71 -0.83
C ILE A 234 7.64 -12.46 0.44
N ARG A 235 6.83 -13.52 0.30
CA ARG A 235 6.45 -14.40 1.43
C ARG A 235 7.66 -15.11 2.05
N GLN A 236 8.66 -15.47 1.25
CA GLN A 236 9.91 -16.03 1.79
C GLN A 236 10.76 -14.98 2.52
N LEU A 237 10.75 -13.74 2.02
CA LEU A 237 11.54 -12.63 2.58
C LEU A 237 10.94 -12.07 3.88
N GLU A 238 9.61 -11.99 3.93
CA GLU A 238 8.81 -11.53 5.07
C GLU A 238 7.60 -12.48 5.25
N PRO A 239 7.77 -13.60 5.98
CA PRO A 239 6.71 -14.60 6.18
C PRO A 239 5.46 -14.07 6.87
N ASP A 240 5.60 -13.03 7.68
CA ASP A 240 4.51 -12.39 8.41
C ASP A 240 3.73 -11.36 7.55
N CYS A 241 4.13 -11.16 6.29
CA CYS A 241 3.51 -10.19 5.39
C CYS A 241 2.20 -10.73 4.80
N ASP A 242 1.08 -10.18 5.27
CA ASP A 242 -0.29 -10.49 4.84
C ASP A 242 -0.80 -9.59 3.70
N LEU A 243 0.00 -8.60 3.25
CA LEU A 243 -0.38 -7.68 2.15
C LEU A 243 -0.73 -8.40 0.84
N LEU A 244 -0.12 -9.57 0.60
CA LEU A 244 -0.35 -10.37 -0.59
C LEU A 244 -1.61 -11.25 -0.51
N ASP A 245 -2.12 -11.46 0.70
CA ASP A 245 -3.29 -12.29 0.97
C ASP A 245 -4.57 -11.44 1.01
N PHE A 246 -4.43 -10.14 1.31
CA PHE A 246 -5.52 -9.17 1.26
C PHE A 246 -5.61 -8.44 -0.09
N ASP A 247 -6.63 -8.81 -0.87
CA ASP A 247 -7.06 -8.05 -2.06
C ASP A 247 -8.50 -7.53 -1.89
N PRO A 248 -8.68 -6.20 -1.71
CA PRO A 248 -9.99 -5.58 -1.57
C PRO A 248 -10.84 -5.60 -2.85
N GLU A 249 -10.24 -5.85 -4.01
CA GLU A 249 -10.91 -5.92 -5.30
C GLU A 249 -11.20 -7.35 -5.78
N SER A 250 -10.80 -8.35 -4.99
CA SER A 250 -11.08 -9.75 -5.26
C SER A 250 -12.50 -10.13 -4.83
N GLU A 251 -13.27 -10.69 -5.76
CA GLU A 251 -14.64 -11.16 -5.53
C GLU A 251 -14.73 -12.39 -4.61
N TRP A 252 -13.59 -13.00 -4.27
CA TRP A 252 -13.54 -14.22 -3.45
C TRP A 252 -13.77 -13.93 -1.97
N ALA A 253 -13.74 -12.66 -1.56
CA ALA A 253 -14.03 -12.21 -0.19
C ALA A 253 -15.48 -11.70 -0.04
N THR A 254 -16.36 -11.94 -1.02
CA THR A 254 -17.75 -11.44 -1.04
C THR A 254 -18.85 -12.49 -0.91
N GLU A 255 -18.52 -13.72 -0.53
CA GLU A 255 -19.53 -14.73 -0.15
C GLU A 255 -19.46 -15.09 1.34
#